data_AF-A0A3S0QT65-F1
#
_entry.id   AF-A0A3S0QT65-F1
#
_cell.length_a   1.000
_cell.length_b   1.000
_cell.length_c   1.000
_cell.angle_alpha   90.00
_cell.angle_beta   90.00
_cell.angle_gamma   90.00
#
_symmetry.space_group_name_H-M   'P 1'
#
loop_
_entity.id
_entity.type
_entity.pdbx_description
1 polymer ?
#
loop_
_entity_poly.entity_id
_entity_poly.type
_entity_poly.pdbx_seq_one_letter_code
_entity_poly.pdbx_strand_id
1 'polypeptide(L)'
;MMNAISLALTNPMLSGGGAGDSDRYMFFATRNRMPSGTIVTAASGTNYVCSKIVVNTPQYKTRTFRFHLSGFASTEGGNAPQETVVTGTIGAPGNSVVADAMFIRAAGIFYQCTFAGLNTVTVADQTNGAWTDELTIPDVDPESEIEIWLFYHTAVGDKIWPVYRFQKHRGERVWGAGDLATLLAFKDTPLADSTAALDTNYATQTQPQYYGPDFMVAKGDWDGRPVALAVVDSLGEARQQFSAAADARGNLGWFRRWLDKDGGIGRIPHLMIGMPGNGSVRELTGTGSAIATRRWAILDEITAFNNNKKPFTVIANQMGQNDTAATYTVYFNTNYRSLVTRLRARYSGVKIVAFPPLGRTASTRTVTLTSVGTVVTATIASGINGLVTGQTVSISGATQTEYNGNVVITVTGPNSFTYNFAGSATTPATGTISANDLYLRAEYQSFSTNNTWPADGTDASGKWRLRNDILAKTNACCDESIDTYAAWVSGFRDGVWPGMLELPSTVVTVQSGTDGVATYTTIEVADASIFAPEQEINTYAGPDGIARLSTTLIASISGNTITISIPRATVLPVGSIVRPSVTPDGVHPYGAVIDRVANGIPQSEKLKFYP
;
A
#
# COMPACT_ATOMS: atom_id res chain seq x y z
N MET A 1 19.37 22.55 -26.89
CA MET A 1 18.51 23.60 -26.30
C MET A 1 17.45 23.97 -27.32
N MET A 2 16.26 23.36 -27.22
CA MET A 2 15.06 23.77 -27.93
C MET A 2 14.01 24.12 -26.86
N ASN A 3 13.40 25.29 -27.02
CA ASN A 3 12.64 26.01 -26.01
C ASN A 3 11.38 25.25 -25.55
N ALA A 4 11.30 24.98 -24.25
CA ALA A 4 10.16 24.38 -23.56
C ALA A 4 8.95 25.34 -23.39
N ILE A 5 8.95 26.51 -24.05
CA ILE A 5 7.93 27.56 -23.85
C ILE A 5 6.79 27.48 -24.90
N SER A 6 6.92 26.69 -25.98
CA SER A 6 5.96 26.75 -27.09
C SER A 6 4.83 25.72 -27.08
N LEU A 7 4.81 24.73 -26.16
CA LEU A 7 3.74 23.71 -26.14
C LEU A 7 2.57 24.02 -25.20
N ALA A 8 2.69 25.04 -24.35
CA ALA A 8 1.63 25.40 -23.39
C ALA A 8 0.51 26.26 -23.99
N LEU A 9 0.67 26.78 -25.22
CA LEU A 9 -0.21 27.81 -25.79
C LEU A 9 -1.20 27.32 -26.86
N THR A 10 -1.21 26.03 -27.22
CA THR A 10 -2.04 25.55 -28.35
C THR A 10 -3.00 24.40 -28.02
N ASN A 11 -3.26 24.11 -26.74
CA ASN A 11 -4.28 23.11 -26.41
C ASN A 11 -5.25 23.61 -25.33
N PRO A 12 -6.44 24.13 -25.69
CA PRO A 12 -7.47 24.53 -24.73
C PRO A 12 -8.02 23.36 -23.89
N MET A 13 -7.57 22.12 -24.16
CA MET A 13 -7.86 20.94 -23.33
C MET A 13 -6.96 20.76 -22.11
N LEU A 14 -5.84 21.49 -21.98
CA LEU A 14 -5.02 21.44 -20.76
C LEU A 14 -5.56 22.31 -19.61
N SER A 15 -6.52 23.20 -19.91
CA SER A 15 -7.34 23.93 -18.92
C SER A 15 -8.77 23.39 -18.84
N GLY A 16 -9.02 22.17 -19.35
CA GLY A 16 -10.35 21.60 -19.58
C GLY A 16 -11.11 21.11 -18.35
N GLY A 17 -10.82 21.61 -17.15
CA GLY A 17 -11.74 21.46 -16.02
C GLY A 17 -12.98 22.31 -16.28
N GLY A 18 -14.18 21.78 -16.06
CA GLY A 18 -15.39 22.62 -16.08
C GLY A 18 -15.25 23.82 -15.13
N ALA A 19 -16.13 24.83 -15.24
CA ALA A 19 -16.14 25.91 -14.26
C ALA A 19 -16.25 25.30 -12.85
N GLY A 20 -15.19 25.44 -12.07
CA GLY A 20 -15.10 24.96 -10.72
C GLY A 20 -16.25 25.46 -9.84
N ASP A 21 -16.67 24.64 -8.87
CA ASP A 21 -17.74 25.01 -7.94
C ASP A 21 -17.14 25.26 -6.56
N SER A 22 -17.04 26.53 -6.18
CA SER A 22 -16.39 26.92 -4.93
C SER A 22 -17.16 26.52 -3.67
N ASP A 23 -18.44 26.17 -3.82
CA ASP A 23 -19.33 25.80 -2.73
C ASP A 23 -19.57 24.28 -2.67
N ARG A 24 -18.93 23.51 -3.54
CA ARG A 24 -18.98 22.05 -3.53
C ARG A 24 -17.90 21.48 -2.62
N TYR A 25 -18.32 20.64 -1.68
CA TYR A 25 -17.41 19.78 -0.94
C TYR A 25 -16.76 18.76 -1.89
N MET A 26 -15.43 18.74 -1.91
CA MET A 26 -14.61 17.79 -2.64
C MET A 26 -13.68 17.04 -1.67
N PHE A 27 -13.31 15.81 -2.00
CA PHE A 27 -12.17 15.18 -1.34
C PHE A 27 -10.92 16.02 -1.59
N PHE A 28 -10.17 16.30 -0.53
CA PHE A 28 -9.01 17.21 -0.60
C PHE A 28 -7.75 16.62 0.03
N ALA A 29 -7.92 15.82 1.08
CA ALA A 29 -6.83 15.38 1.94
C ALA A 29 -6.06 14.21 1.34
N THR A 30 -4.73 14.35 1.32
CA THR A 30 -3.84 13.19 1.25
C THR A 30 -3.97 12.33 2.52
N ARG A 31 -3.31 11.17 2.56
CA ARG A 31 -3.25 10.27 3.73
C ARG A 31 -4.58 9.60 4.13
N ASN A 32 -5.70 9.88 3.46
CA ASN A 32 -6.99 9.22 3.74
C ASN A 32 -6.90 7.68 3.74
N ARG A 33 -7.64 7.06 4.66
CA ARG A 33 -7.65 5.61 4.87
C ARG A 33 -8.96 5.19 5.54
N MET A 34 -9.49 4.05 5.10
CA MET A 34 -10.67 3.44 5.71
C MET A 34 -10.31 2.75 7.04
N PRO A 35 -11.24 2.68 8.01
CA PRO A 35 -11.03 1.93 9.24
C PRO A 35 -10.91 0.43 8.93
N SER A 36 -9.71 -0.12 8.99
CA SER A 36 -9.42 -1.53 8.74
C SER A 36 -8.11 -1.97 9.39
N GLY A 37 -8.02 -3.27 9.67
CA GLY A 37 -6.82 -3.91 10.20
C GLY A 37 -6.93 -4.28 11.68
N THR A 38 -5.78 -4.39 12.34
CA THR A 38 -5.69 -4.89 13.72
C THR A 38 -6.14 -3.82 14.72
N ILE A 39 -7.07 -4.18 15.59
CA ILE A 39 -7.58 -3.30 16.64
C ILE A 39 -6.66 -3.31 17.88
N VAL A 40 -6.44 -2.12 18.45
CA VAL A 40 -5.80 -1.92 19.75
C VAL A 40 -6.82 -1.98 20.89
N THR A 41 -6.42 -2.46 22.06
CA THR A 41 -7.21 -2.37 23.31
C THR A 41 -6.76 -1.17 24.13
N ALA A 42 -7.70 -0.36 24.58
CA ALA A 42 -7.44 0.76 25.48
C ALA A 42 -6.87 0.24 26.82
N ALA A 43 -5.72 0.78 27.22
CA ALA A 43 -5.03 0.40 28.44
C ALA A 43 -5.18 1.49 29.52
N SER A 44 -5.13 1.07 30.79
CA SER A 44 -5.15 2.00 31.93
C SER A 44 -4.00 3.01 31.82
N GLY A 45 -4.28 4.28 32.13
CA GLY A 45 -3.30 5.37 32.06
C GLY A 45 -2.98 5.86 30.63
N THR A 46 -3.53 5.23 29.60
CA THR A 46 -3.47 5.67 28.19
C THR A 46 -4.83 5.51 27.48
N ASN A 47 -5.90 5.49 28.27
CA ASN A 47 -7.26 5.31 27.79
C ASN A 47 -7.85 6.59 27.18
N TYR A 48 -7.26 7.75 27.48
CA TYR A 48 -7.38 8.95 26.67
C TYR A 48 -6.23 8.98 25.67
N VAL A 49 -6.55 9.25 24.41
CA VAL A 49 -5.59 9.28 23.30
C VAL A 49 -5.77 10.57 22.50
N CYS A 50 -4.65 11.18 22.13
CA CYS A 50 -4.59 12.21 21.10
C CYS A 50 -3.93 11.62 19.84
N SER A 51 -4.68 11.60 18.75
CA SER A 51 -4.21 11.24 17.42
C SER A 51 -3.95 12.49 16.60
N LYS A 52 -2.69 12.72 16.23
CA LYS A 52 -2.28 13.81 15.35
C LYS A 52 -1.82 13.25 14.01
N ILE A 53 -2.59 13.51 12.96
CA ILE A 53 -2.21 13.19 11.57
C ILE A 53 -1.91 14.48 10.78
N VAL A 54 -1.13 14.34 9.71
CA VAL A 54 -0.80 15.46 8.80
C VAL A 54 -1.24 15.10 7.40
N VAL A 55 -2.18 15.89 6.86
CA VAL A 55 -2.70 15.77 5.51
C VAL A 55 -2.26 16.99 4.69
N ASN A 56 -2.25 16.88 3.37
CA ASN A 56 -1.91 17.99 2.48
C ASN A 56 -3.13 18.42 1.66
N THR A 57 -3.25 19.72 1.40
CA THR A 57 -4.26 20.31 0.51
C THR A 57 -3.89 20.08 -0.97
N PRO A 58 -4.88 20.10 -1.88
CA PRO A 58 -4.65 19.96 -3.32
C PRO A 58 -4.01 21.23 -3.91
N GLN A 59 -3.81 21.29 -5.23
CA GLN A 59 -3.23 22.48 -5.89
C GLN A 59 -4.26 23.62 -6.09
N TYR A 60 -5.24 23.71 -5.19
CA TYR A 60 -6.19 24.82 -5.10
C TYR A 60 -6.50 25.09 -3.61
N LYS A 61 -6.94 26.30 -3.33
CA LYS A 61 -7.24 26.75 -1.96
C LYS A 61 -8.40 25.99 -1.35
N THR A 62 -8.33 25.72 -0.06
CA THR A 62 -9.44 25.13 0.72
C THR A 62 -9.80 26.05 1.89
N ARG A 63 -11.07 26.03 2.32
CA ARG A 63 -11.59 27.04 3.28
C ARG A 63 -12.60 26.48 4.27
N THR A 64 -13.51 25.64 3.80
CA THR A 64 -14.62 25.15 4.61
C THR A 64 -14.55 23.64 4.69
N PHE A 65 -14.37 23.09 5.89
CA PHE A 65 -14.02 21.69 6.11
C PHE A 65 -15.13 20.92 6.83
N ARG A 66 -15.21 19.62 6.55
CA ARG A 66 -15.92 18.63 7.35
C ARG A 66 -15.10 17.34 7.43
N PHE A 67 -15.15 16.71 8.59
CA PHE A 67 -14.46 15.44 8.87
C PHE A 67 -15.46 14.42 9.41
N HIS A 68 -15.31 13.17 9.00
CA HIS A 68 -16.11 12.07 9.48
C HIS A 68 -15.30 11.20 10.44
N LEU A 69 -15.95 10.73 11.50
CA LEU A 69 -15.42 9.80 12.48
C LEU A 69 -16.25 8.50 12.41
N SER A 70 -15.67 7.42 11.87
CA SER A 70 -16.37 6.17 11.59
C SER A 70 -16.83 5.39 12.82
N GLY A 71 -18.09 4.98 12.86
CA GLY A 71 -18.63 4.09 13.90
C GLY A 71 -18.43 2.59 13.61
N PHE A 72 -17.51 2.21 12.73
CA PHE A 72 -17.32 0.84 12.25
C PHE A 72 -15.87 0.61 11.81
N ALA A 73 -15.51 -0.66 11.58
CA ALA A 73 -14.27 -1.04 10.92
C ALA A 73 -14.49 -2.26 10.04
N SER A 74 -13.69 -2.36 8.96
CA SER A 74 -13.78 -3.41 7.95
C SER A 74 -12.68 -4.46 8.09
N THR A 75 -13.02 -5.71 7.80
CA THR A 75 -12.06 -6.82 7.79
C THR A 75 -11.02 -6.64 6.69
N GLU A 76 -9.80 -7.10 6.95
CA GLU A 76 -8.77 -7.29 5.94
C GLU A 76 -8.59 -8.79 5.65
N GLY A 77 -8.29 -9.15 4.40
CA GLY A 77 -8.02 -10.54 4.00
C GLY A 77 -9.23 -11.28 3.41
N GLY A 78 -9.29 -12.60 3.61
CA GLY A 78 -10.03 -13.54 2.76
C GLY A 78 -11.50 -13.22 2.44
N ASN A 79 -12.24 -12.64 3.39
CA ASN A 79 -13.65 -12.27 3.20
C ASN A 79 -13.89 -10.76 3.05
N ALA A 80 -12.83 -9.95 2.95
CA ALA A 80 -12.98 -8.50 2.87
C ALA A 80 -13.75 -8.05 1.61
N PRO A 81 -14.54 -6.96 1.73
CA PRO A 81 -14.79 -6.20 2.95
C PRO A 81 -15.97 -6.74 3.75
N GLN A 82 -15.86 -6.76 5.07
CA GLN A 82 -17.00 -6.98 5.98
C GLN A 82 -16.91 -6.02 7.15
N GLU A 83 -18.02 -5.43 7.56
CA GLU A 83 -18.08 -4.48 8.69
C GLU A 83 -18.29 -5.22 10.01
N THR A 84 -17.50 -6.28 10.21
CA THR A 84 -17.56 -7.20 11.37
C THR A 84 -16.35 -7.07 12.29
N VAL A 85 -15.48 -6.07 12.09
CA VAL A 85 -14.29 -5.93 12.95
C VAL A 85 -14.67 -5.43 14.34
N VAL A 86 -15.79 -4.71 14.44
CA VAL A 86 -16.34 -4.24 15.71
C VAL A 86 -17.66 -4.96 15.97
N THR A 87 -17.71 -5.77 17.04
CA THR A 87 -18.85 -6.69 17.30
C THR A 87 -19.31 -6.69 18.74
N GLY A 88 -19.18 -5.57 19.47
CA GLY A 88 -19.84 -5.45 20.77
C GLY A 88 -21.36 -5.41 20.60
N THR A 89 -22.13 -5.94 21.56
CA THR A 89 -23.59 -5.72 21.57
C THR A 89 -23.87 -4.22 21.64
N ILE A 90 -24.75 -3.71 20.77
CA ILE A 90 -25.15 -2.30 20.76
C ILE A 90 -25.63 -1.92 22.18
N GLY A 91 -24.93 -0.99 22.83
CA GLY A 91 -25.37 -0.39 24.09
C GLY A 91 -24.92 -1.04 25.41
N ALA A 92 -24.02 -2.04 25.44
CA ALA A 92 -23.41 -2.52 26.70
C ALA A 92 -22.10 -3.28 26.49
N PRO A 93 -21.09 -3.06 27.36
CA PRO A 93 -20.00 -2.15 27.00
C PRO A 93 -19.48 -2.50 25.59
N GLY A 94 -20.03 -1.78 24.62
CA GLY A 94 -19.68 -1.85 23.21
C GLY A 94 -18.74 -0.69 22.90
N ASN A 95 -17.83 -0.90 21.96
CA ASN A 95 -16.60 -0.13 21.70
C ASN A 95 -16.84 1.30 21.16
N SER A 96 -17.83 2.01 21.69
CA SER A 96 -18.14 3.38 21.33
C SER A 96 -17.00 4.29 21.80
N VAL A 97 -16.62 5.22 20.95
CA VAL A 97 -15.51 6.13 21.21
C VAL A 97 -16.09 7.51 21.46
N VAL A 98 -15.70 8.14 22.57
CA VAL A 98 -16.04 9.52 22.83
C VAL A 98 -14.94 10.39 22.24
N ALA A 99 -15.28 11.17 21.22
CA ALA A 99 -14.43 12.26 20.78
C ALA A 99 -14.61 13.42 21.76
N ASP A 100 -13.62 13.65 22.61
CA ASP A 100 -13.64 14.68 23.65
C ASP A 100 -13.42 16.08 23.05
N ALA A 101 -12.56 16.16 22.04
CA ALA A 101 -12.31 17.36 21.26
C ALA A 101 -11.69 17.00 19.90
N MET A 102 -11.95 17.83 18.89
CA MET A 102 -11.27 17.73 17.61
C MET A 102 -10.86 19.11 17.12
N PHE A 103 -9.64 19.24 16.64
CA PHE A 103 -9.13 20.48 16.04
C PHE A 103 -8.49 20.19 14.69
N ILE A 104 -8.52 21.19 13.82
CA ILE A 104 -7.53 21.31 12.75
C ILE A 104 -6.54 22.39 13.10
N ARG A 105 -5.30 22.24 12.66
CA ARG A 105 -4.28 23.27 12.72
C ARG A 105 -3.79 23.58 11.31
N ALA A 106 -4.01 24.81 10.88
CA ALA A 106 -3.58 25.31 9.57
C ALA A 106 -2.82 26.62 9.76
N ALA A 107 -1.69 26.79 9.06
CA ALA A 107 -0.80 27.94 9.21
C ALA A 107 -0.43 28.23 10.69
N GLY A 108 -0.25 27.17 11.49
CA GLY A 108 0.09 27.26 12.92
C GLY A 108 -1.08 27.58 13.86
N ILE A 109 -2.27 27.90 13.36
CA ILE A 109 -3.45 28.30 14.15
C ILE A 109 -4.39 27.11 14.34
N PHE A 110 -4.85 26.88 15.58
CA PHE A 110 -5.83 25.85 15.91
C PHE A 110 -7.27 26.37 15.72
N TYR A 111 -8.09 25.54 15.07
CA TYR A 111 -9.52 25.76 14.89
C TYR A 111 -10.29 24.56 15.44
N GLN A 112 -11.24 24.82 16.35
CA GLN A 112 -12.08 23.80 16.97
C GLN A 112 -13.12 23.30 15.97
N CYS A 113 -13.21 21.99 15.79
CA CYS A 113 -14.34 21.35 15.13
C CYS A 113 -15.46 21.12 16.15
N THR A 114 -16.71 21.24 15.71
CA THR A 114 -17.88 20.94 16.54
C THR A 114 -18.72 19.81 15.92
N PHE A 115 -19.63 19.24 16.71
CA PHE A 115 -20.57 18.20 16.34
C PHE A 115 -21.95 18.61 16.85
N ALA A 116 -22.84 19.03 15.94
CA ALA A 116 -24.13 19.61 16.29
C ALA A 116 -24.03 20.76 17.33
N GLY A 117 -23.02 21.62 17.16
CA GLY A 117 -22.73 22.76 18.04
C GLY A 117 -21.97 22.43 19.32
N LEU A 118 -21.62 21.16 19.57
CA LEU A 118 -20.87 20.72 20.75
C LEU A 118 -19.41 20.40 20.40
N ASN A 119 -18.49 20.53 21.35
CA ASN A 119 -17.08 20.17 21.13
C ASN A 119 -16.82 18.65 21.21
N THR A 120 -17.81 17.88 21.66
CA THR A 120 -17.71 16.44 21.93
C THR A 120 -18.84 15.67 21.25
N VAL A 121 -18.57 14.42 20.90
CA VAL A 121 -19.57 13.47 20.41
C VAL A 121 -19.22 12.05 20.84
N THR A 122 -20.23 11.26 21.23
CA THR A 122 -20.09 9.81 21.37
C THR A 122 -20.36 9.17 20.02
N VAL A 123 -19.32 8.61 19.40
CA VAL A 123 -19.46 7.81 18.18
C VAL A 123 -19.79 6.39 18.60
N ALA A 124 -21.02 5.98 18.32
CA ALA A 124 -21.51 4.66 18.70
C ALA A 124 -20.95 3.56 17.79
N ASP A 125 -20.63 2.42 18.39
CA ASP A 125 -20.25 1.19 17.69
C ASP A 125 -21.36 0.71 16.73
N GLN A 126 -20.97 0.13 15.61
CA GLN A 126 -21.81 -0.35 14.52
C GLN A 126 -22.75 0.71 13.96
N THR A 127 -22.29 1.96 13.87
CA THR A 127 -23.00 3.05 13.18
C THR A 127 -22.22 3.56 11.98
N ASN A 128 -22.81 4.45 11.19
CA ASN A 128 -22.04 5.11 10.13
C ASN A 128 -20.94 5.96 10.76
N GLY A 129 -21.24 6.66 11.85
CA GLY A 129 -20.29 7.50 12.55
C GLY A 129 -20.89 8.87 12.87
N ALA A 130 -20.02 9.86 13.01
CA ALA A 130 -20.40 11.25 13.21
C ALA A 130 -19.61 12.17 12.28
N TRP A 131 -20.30 13.18 11.74
CA TRP A 131 -19.68 14.28 11.01
C TRP A 131 -19.46 15.47 11.92
N THR A 132 -18.34 16.16 11.74
CA THR A 132 -18.21 17.52 12.25
C THR A 132 -19.23 18.43 11.56
N ASP A 133 -19.60 19.51 12.23
CA ASP A 133 -20.26 20.65 11.61
C ASP A 133 -19.34 21.27 10.54
N GLU A 134 -19.93 22.16 9.75
CA GLU A 134 -19.19 22.97 8.81
C GLU A 134 -18.23 23.92 9.55
N LEU A 135 -16.93 23.81 9.27
CA LEU A 135 -15.91 24.70 9.83
C LEU A 135 -15.29 25.55 8.73
N THR A 136 -15.63 26.84 8.70
CA THR A 136 -15.01 27.82 7.78
C THR A 136 -13.90 28.58 8.50
N ILE A 137 -12.71 28.56 7.92
CA ILE A 137 -11.52 29.25 8.41
C ILE A 137 -10.96 30.16 7.30
N PRO A 138 -9.96 31.03 7.56
CA PRO A 138 -9.24 31.70 6.48
C PRO A 138 -8.71 30.70 5.44
N ASP A 139 -8.56 31.14 4.19
CA ASP A 139 -8.07 30.30 3.10
C ASP A 139 -6.78 29.57 3.52
N VAL A 140 -6.79 28.25 3.34
CA VAL A 140 -5.60 27.42 3.40
C VAL A 140 -5.01 27.36 2.00
N ASP A 141 -3.73 27.70 1.90
CA ASP A 141 -3.03 27.74 0.63
C ASP A 141 -2.99 26.37 -0.05
N PRO A 142 -2.89 26.34 -1.40
CA PRO A 142 -2.62 25.12 -2.13
C PRO A 142 -1.38 24.38 -1.60
N GLU A 143 -1.39 23.05 -1.74
CA GLU A 143 -0.26 22.18 -1.43
C GLU A 143 0.34 22.33 -0.01
N SER A 144 -0.47 22.81 0.94
CA SER A 144 -0.07 23.09 2.31
C SER A 144 -0.52 21.99 3.28
N GLU A 145 0.20 21.86 4.38
CA GLU A 145 -0.12 20.90 5.43
C GLU A 145 -1.27 21.39 6.33
N ILE A 146 -2.14 20.45 6.70
CA ILE A 146 -3.14 20.61 7.76
C ILE A 146 -2.89 19.49 8.77
N GLU A 147 -2.69 19.87 10.04
CA GLU A 147 -2.68 18.91 11.13
C GLU A 147 -4.11 18.65 11.58
N ILE A 148 -4.49 17.40 11.79
CA ILE A 148 -5.78 17.03 12.38
C ILE A 148 -5.52 16.36 13.71
N TRP A 149 -6.12 16.92 14.76
CA TRP A 149 -5.93 16.54 16.14
C TRP A 149 -7.25 16.01 16.70
N LEU A 150 -7.32 14.70 16.92
CA LEU A 150 -8.46 14.05 17.55
C LEU A 150 -8.09 13.63 18.97
N PHE A 151 -8.77 14.21 19.96
CA PHE A 151 -8.70 13.81 21.36
C PHE A 151 -9.92 12.94 21.65
N TYR A 152 -9.68 11.72 22.10
CA TYR A 152 -10.75 10.78 22.38
C TYR A 152 -10.41 9.90 23.56
N HIS A 153 -11.43 9.26 24.12
CA HIS A 153 -11.23 8.18 25.06
C HIS A 153 -12.11 6.97 24.78
N THR A 154 -11.64 5.86 25.31
CA THR A 154 -12.29 4.55 25.24
C THR A 154 -12.12 3.92 26.61
N ALA A 155 -13.14 3.22 27.11
CA ALA A 155 -13.03 2.58 28.42
C ALA A 155 -11.89 1.56 28.45
N VAL A 156 -11.22 1.41 29.59
CA VAL A 156 -10.11 0.44 29.71
C VAL A 156 -10.64 -0.97 29.41
N GLY A 157 -9.97 -1.68 28.50
CA GLY A 157 -10.38 -3.00 28.02
C GLY A 157 -11.15 -2.99 26.69
N ASP A 158 -11.79 -1.86 26.35
CA ASP A 158 -12.53 -1.70 25.11
C ASP A 158 -11.58 -1.50 23.92
N LYS A 159 -12.12 -1.70 22.71
CA LYS A 159 -11.40 -1.73 21.44
C LYS A 159 -11.42 -0.36 20.76
N ILE A 160 -10.31 0.02 20.14
CA ILE A 160 -10.12 1.30 19.43
C ILE A 160 -10.12 1.06 17.92
N TRP A 161 -10.91 1.81 17.16
CA TRP A 161 -11.01 1.56 15.71
C TRP A 161 -9.72 1.92 14.94
N PRO A 162 -9.22 1.01 14.09
CA PRO A 162 -7.89 1.14 13.49
C PRO A 162 -7.95 1.95 12.19
N VAL A 163 -7.53 3.21 12.23
CA VAL A 163 -7.43 4.05 11.03
C VAL A 163 -5.97 4.30 10.69
N TYR A 164 -5.23 5.00 11.57
CA TYR A 164 -3.91 5.52 11.24
C TYR A 164 -2.76 4.81 11.94
N ARG A 165 -1.77 4.43 11.14
CA ARG A 165 -0.37 4.27 11.59
C ARG A 165 0.33 5.62 11.46
N PHE A 166 1.06 6.04 12.49
CA PHE A 166 1.62 7.39 12.56
C PHE A 166 3.03 7.50 11.99
N GLN A 167 3.21 8.55 11.19
CA GLN A 167 4.43 8.92 10.48
C GLN A 167 5.21 10.00 11.21
N LYS A 168 5.97 9.59 12.22
CA LYS A 168 6.74 10.50 13.08
C LYS A 168 7.64 11.46 12.31
N HIS A 169 8.27 10.98 11.24
CA HIS A 169 9.12 11.77 10.36
C HIS A 169 8.37 12.89 9.63
N ARG A 170 7.03 12.82 9.57
CA ARG A 170 6.14 13.86 9.02
C ARG A 170 5.47 14.71 10.11
N GLY A 171 5.95 14.65 11.35
CA GLY A 171 5.34 15.39 12.46
C GLY A 171 4.02 14.80 12.97
N GLU A 172 3.60 13.62 12.51
CA GLU A 172 2.46 12.89 13.07
C GLU A 172 2.82 12.28 14.43
N ARG A 173 1.85 12.18 15.34
CA ARG A 173 2.08 11.77 16.74
C ARG A 173 0.87 11.05 17.34
N VAL A 174 1.15 10.22 18.34
CA VAL A 174 0.16 9.63 19.22
C VAL A 174 0.55 9.81 20.68
N TRP A 175 -0.34 10.42 21.45
CA TRP A 175 -0.14 10.60 22.88
C TRP A 175 -1.24 9.91 23.67
N GLY A 176 -0.89 9.32 24.80
CA GLY A 176 -1.80 8.66 25.72
C GLY A 176 -1.66 9.24 27.13
N ALA A 177 -2.79 9.39 27.82
CA ALA A 177 -2.84 9.83 29.21
C ALA A 177 -4.05 9.21 29.95
N GLY A 178 -4.12 9.47 31.25
CA GLY A 178 -5.27 9.10 32.09
C GLY A 178 -6.44 10.09 32.01
N ASP A 179 -6.22 11.27 31.42
CA ASP A 179 -7.19 12.36 31.34
C ASP A 179 -6.96 13.26 30.10
N LEU A 180 -8.01 14.00 29.72
CA LEU A 180 -8.00 14.92 28.58
C LEU A 180 -7.10 16.15 28.79
N ALA A 181 -7.02 16.69 30.00
CA ALA A 181 -6.29 17.94 30.25
C ALA A 181 -4.79 17.76 30.00
N THR A 182 -4.23 16.63 30.41
CA THR A 182 -2.86 16.22 30.11
C THR A 182 -2.60 16.16 28.60
N LEU A 183 -3.54 15.64 27.82
CA LEU A 183 -3.39 15.58 26.36
C LEU A 183 -3.45 16.96 25.69
N LEU A 184 -4.37 17.82 26.14
CA LEU A 184 -4.55 19.15 25.54
C LEU A 184 -3.28 20.01 25.63
N ALA A 185 -2.43 19.79 26.64
CA ALA A 185 -1.15 20.47 26.80
C ALA A 185 -0.16 20.21 25.63
N PHE A 186 -0.30 19.10 24.89
CA PHE A 186 0.55 18.83 23.72
C PHE A 186 0.32 19.81 22.55
N LYS A 187 -0.77 20.59 22.57
CA LYS A 187 -0.98 21.66 21.59
C LYS A 187 0.12 22.73 21.64
N ASP A 188 0.72 22.92 22.82
CA ASP A 188 1.82 23.86 23.02
C ASP A 188 3.18 23.27 22.59
N THR A 189 3.26 21.93 22.52
CA THR A 189 4.47 21.17 22.13
C THR A 189 4.16 20.17 21.02
N PRO A 190 3.76 20.64 19.83
CA PRO A 190 3.14 19.81 18.79
C PRO A 190 4.05 18.75 18.15
N LEU A 191 5.35 18.79 18.46
CA LEU A 191 6.37 17.86 17.98
C LEU A 191 6.94 16.98 19.08
N ALA A 192 6.44 17.09 20.32
CA ALA A 192 6.81 16.23 21.43
C ALA A 192 6.73 14.75 21.01
N ASP A 193 7.63 13.94 21.52
CA ASP A 193 7.65 12.52 21.18
C ASP A 193 6.33 11.85 21.58
N SER A 194 5.92 10.88 20.78
CA SER A 194 4.73 10.08 21.06
C SER A 194 4.91 9.28 22.35
N THR A 195 3.81 8.96 23.03
CA THR A 195 3.85 8.12 24.21
C THR A 195 4.41 6.75 23.84
N ALA A 196 5.56 6.38 24.41
CA ALA A 196 6.31 5.17 24.02
C ALA A 196 5.48 3.87 24.07
N ALA A 197 4.54 3.77 25.01
CA ALA A 197 3.65 2.62 25.14
C ALA A 197 2.65 2.46 23.98
N LEU A 198 2.29 3.58 23.32
CA LEU A 198 1.38 3.57 22.16
C LEU A 198 2.15 3.45 20.84
N ASP A 199 3.37 3.95 20.81
CA ASP A 199 4.17 4.07 19.61
C ASP A 199 5.24 2.99 19.49
N THR A 200 4.78 1.74 19.57
CA THR A 200 5.61 0.54 19.44
C THR A 200 5.75 0.12 17.98
N ASN A 201 6.86 -0.56 17.65
CA ASN A 201 7.09 -1.14 16.32
C ASN A 201 6.99 -0.12 15.17
N TYR A 202 7.44 1.12 15.38
CA TYR A 202 7.57 2.08 14.29
C TYR A 202 8.48 1.50 13.19
N ALA A 203 8.18 1.82 11.93
CA ALA A 203 8.83 1.25 10.75
C ALA A 203 8.58 -0.26 10.55
N THR A 204 7.41 -0.74 10.98
CA THR A 204 6.98 -2.11 10.71
C THR A 204 5.48 -2.18 10.40
N GLN A 205 5.06 -3.27 9.74
CA GLN A 205 3.64 -3.57 9.49
C GLN A 205 2.83 -3.75 10.78
N THR A 206 3.48 -4.09 11.90
CA THR A 206 2.83 -4.32 13.19
C THR A 206 2.70 -3.06 14.05
N GLN A 207 3.09 -1.89 13.55
CA GLN A 207 2.81 -0.63 14.23
C GLN A 207 1.30 -0.54 14.53
N PRO A 208 0.91 -0.24 15.78
CA PRO A 208 -0.49 -0.07 16.16
C PRO A 208 -1.19 1.01 15.33
N GLN A 209 -2.49 0.81 15.11
CA GLN A 209 -3.37 1.76 14.43
C GLN A 209 -4.32 2.42 15.43
N TYR A 210 -4.52 3.72 15.28
CA TYR A 210 -5.37 4.51 16.16
C TYR A 210 -6.47 5.24 15.41
N TYR A 211 -7.44 5.73 16.17
CA TYR A 211 -8.64 6.31 15.63
C TYR A 211 -8.40 7.70 15.05
N GLY A 212 -9.17 8.07 14.04
CA GLY A 212 -9.04 9.34 13.34
C GLY A 212 -10.09 9.43 12.23
N PRO A 213 -10.11 10.55 11.48
CA PRO A 213 -11.11 10.72 10.44
C PRO A 213 -10.85 9.83 9.23
N ASP A 214 -11.89 9.21 8.68
CA ASP A 214 -11.82 8.33 7.50
C ASP A 214 -12.29 9.03 6.21
N PHE A 215 -13.26 9.94 6.31
CA PHE A 215 -13.67 10.85 5.23
C PHE A 215 -13.35 12.30 5.58
N MET A 216 -12.82 13.04 4.61
CA MET A 216 -12.47 14.45 4.76
C MET A 216 -12.83 15.20 3.49
N VAL A 217 -13.65 16.24 3.62
CA VAL A 217 -14.10 17.04 2.48
C VAL A 217 -13.90 18.52 2.76
N ALA A 218 -13.60 19.28 1.72
CA ALA A 218 -13.45 20.72 1.79
C ALA A 218 -14.13 21.43 0.61
N LYS A 219 -14.71 22.59 0.88
CA LYS A 219 -14.99 23.62 -0.13
C LYS A 219 -13.77 24.54 -0.26
N GLY A 220 -13.73 25.30 -1.34
CA GLY A 220 -12.63 26.21 -1.65
C GLY A 220 -12.61 26.50 -3.14
N ASP A 221 -11.50 26.95 -3.69
CA ASP A 221 -11.42 27.34 -5.10
C ASP A 221 -11.19 26.11 -6.00
N TRP A 222 -11.98 25.04 -5.82
CA TRP A 222 -11.89 23.85 -6.66
C TRP A 222 -12.07 24.29 -8.11
N ASP A 223 -11.09 23.95 -8.95
CA ASP A 223 -10.91 24.47 -10.31
C ASP A 223 -11.49 23.55 -11.40
N GLY A 224 -12.39 22.64 -11.01
CA GLY A 224 -13.02 21.72 -11.94
C GLY A 224 -12.15 20.51 -12.35
N ARG A 225 -10.93 20.39 -11.81
CA ARG A 225 -10.09 19.20 -12.05
C ARG A 225 -10.75 17.91 -11.56
N PRO A 226 -10.37 16.74 -12.10
CA PRO A 226 -10.91 15.48 -11.62
C PRO A 226 -10.58 15.23 -10.15
N VAL A 227 -11.54 14.66 -9.42
CA VAL A 227 -11.37 14.16 -8.04
C VAL A 227 -11.81 12.70 -8.03
N ALA A 228 -10.90 11.80 -7.62
CA ALA A 228 -11.08 10.36 -7.78
C ALA A 228 -11.64 9.70 -6.51
N LEU A 229 -12.76 8.99 -6.65
CA LEU A 229 -13.13 7.94 -5.71
C LEU A 229 -12.48 6.64 -6.16
N ALA A 230 -11.45 6.22 -5.45
CA ALA A 230 -10.67 5.03 -5.79
C ALA A 230 -11.23 3.80 -5.05
N VAL A 231 -11.75 2.85 -5.82
CA VAL A 231 -12.16 1.53 -5.33
C VAL A 231 -10.98 0.59 -5.52
N VAL A 232 -10.40 0.14 -4.41
CA VAL A 232 -9.08 -0.51 -4.39
C VAL A 232 -9.08 -1.79 -3.58
N ASP A 233 -8.12 -2.66 -3.88
CA ASP A 233 -7.77 -3.78 -3.03
C ASP A 233 -6.42 -3.55 -2.34
N SER A 234 -5.69 -4.62 -1.99
CA SER A 234 -4.41 -4.51 -1.30
C SER A 234 -3.33 -3.81 -2.12
N LEU A 235 -3.41 -3.80 -3.46
CA LEU A 235 -2.42 -3.13 -4.29
C LEU A 235 -2.61 -1.61 -4.26
N GLY A 236 -3.84 -1.13 -4.44
CA GLY A 236 -4.15 0.30 -4.37
C GLY A 236 -4.09 0.85 -2.95
N GLU A 237 -4.43 0.03 -1.94
CA GLU A 237 -4.36 0.43 -0.52
C GLU A 237 -2.94 0.36 0.09
N ALA A 238 -1.93 0.05 -0.71
CA ALA A 238 -0.53 0.05 -0.30
C ALA A 238 -0.16 -1.01 0.76
N ARG A 239 -0.72 -2.22 0.67
CA ARG A 239 -0.25 -3.33 1.51
C ARG A 239 1.27 -3.51 1.30
N GLN A 240 1.97 -3.81 2.41
CA GLN A 240 3.44 -3.92 2.51
C GLN A 240 4.21 -2.60 2.64
N GLN A 241 3.55 -1.43 2.60
CA GLN A 241 4.22 -0.15 2.89
C GLN A 241 3.52 0.55 4.05
N PHE A 242 4.28 0.83 5.11
CA PHE A 242 3.77 1.50 6.30
C PHE A 242 4.77 2.56 6.76
N SER A 243 4.73 2.84 8.05
CA SER A 243 5.36 3.93 8.75
C SER A 243 6.28 4.90 7.95
N ALA A 244 7.60 4.68 8.02
CA ALA A 244 8.65 5.55 7.53
C ALA A 244 8.73 5.68 6.00
N ALA A 245 7.92 4.90 5.27
CA ALA A 245 7.93 4.86 3.83
C ALA A 245 6.91 5.80 3.16
N ALA A 246 6.16 6.59 3.94
CA ALA A 246 5.32 7.65 3.38
C ALA A 246 6.17 8.69 2.64
N ASP A 247 5.67 9.22 1.51
CA ASP A 247 6.31 10.40 0.91
C ASP A 247 6.05 11.67 1.74
N ALA A 248 6.67 12.79 1.37
CA ALA A 248 6.52 14.06 2.08
C ALA A 248 5.04 14.48 2.26
N ARG A 249 4.19 14.16 1.27
CA ARG A 249 2.75 14.49 1.28
C ARG A 249 1.88 13.43 1.96
N GLY A 250 2.48 12.36 2.50
CA GLY A 250 1.81 11.32 3.27
C GLY A 250 1.27 10.17 2.43
N ASN A 251 1.67 10.04 1.17
CA ASN A 251 1.19 8.97 0.31
C ASN A 251 1.98 7.67 0.55
N LEU A 252 1.22 6.58 0.70
CA LEU A 252 1.72 5.21 0.68
C LEU A 252 1.22 4.51 -0.59
N GLY A 253 2.04 3.62 -1.13
CA GLY A 253 1.73 2.82 -2.30
C GLY A 253 1.85 3.58 -3.60
N TRP A 254 1.85 2.83 -4.69
CA TRP A 254 2.02 3.38 -6.03
C TRP A 254 0.84 4.25 -6.43
N PHE A 255 -0.38 3.92 -6.00
CA PHE A 255 -1.58 4.53 -6.55
C PHE A 255 -1.81 5.95 -6.03
N ARG A 256 -1.70 6.13 -4.71
CA ARG A 256 -1.74 7.47 -4.07
C ARG A 256 -0.61 8.35 -4.61
N ARG A 257 0.61 7.81 -4.71
CA ARG A 257 1.78 8.52 -5.27
C ARG A 257 1.55 8.92 -6.73
N TRP A 258 1.02 8.04 -7.57
CA TRP A 258 0.73 8.36 -8.97
C TRP A 258 -0.35 9.43 -9.12
N LEU A 259 -1.45 9.33 -8.36
CA LEU A 259 -2.53 10.32 -8.35
C LEU A 259 -2.04 11.68 -7.88
N ASP A 260 -1.31 11.70 -6.77
CA ASP A 260 -0.81 12.92 -6.15
C ASP A 260 0.48 13.44 -6.79
N LYS A 261 1.11 12.76 -7.74
CA LYS A 261 2.30 13.30 -8.44
C LYS A 261 1.92 14.54 -9.27
N ASP A 262 2.69 15.62 -9.16
CA ASP A 262 2.48 16.77 -10.03
C ASP A 262 3.01 16.50 -11.44
N GLY A 263 2.10 16.53 -12.43
CA GLY A 263 2.39 16.19 -13.82
C GLY A 263 1.11 15.92 -14.62
N GLY A 264 1.18 16.07 -15.94
CA GLY A 264 0.00 15.99 -16.80
C GLY A 264 -0.97 17.12 -16.46
N ILE A 265 -2.15 16.79 -15.94
CA ILE A 265 -3.16 17.75 -15.48
C ILE A 265 -3.02 18.13 -13.99
N GLY A 266 -1.88 17.79 -13.39
CA GLY A 266 -1.56 18.06 -12.00
C GLY A 266 -1.94 16.91 -11.06
N ARG A 267 -2.01 17.23 -9.77
CA ARG A 267 -2.39 16.29 -8.71
C ARG A 267 -3.90 16.05 -8.73
N ILE A 268 -4.28 14.78 -8.63
CA ILE A 268 -5.66 14.33 -8.54
C ILE A 268 -6.01 14.13 -7.06
N PRO A 269 -6.84 14.99 -6.46
CA PRO A 269 -7.38 14.76 -5.13
C PRO A 269 -8.18 13.45 -5.14
N HIS A 270 -8.14 12.71 -4.05
CA HIS A 270 -8.69 11.36 -4.06
C HIS A 270 -9.16 10.89 -2.68
N LEU A 271 -10.05 9.90 -2.69
CA LEU A 271 -10.37 9.06 -1.54
C LEU A 271 -10.21 7.60 -1.94
N MET A 272 -9.44 6.85 -1.15
CA MET A 272 -9.31 5.40 -1.29
C MET A 272 -10.33 4.76 -0.35
N ILE A 273 -11.32 4.10 -0.91
CA ILE A 273 -12.42 3.52 -0.14
C ILE A 273 -12.25 2.00 0.05
N GLY A 274 -11.11 1.44 -0.36
CA GLY A 274 -10.79 0.02 -0.28
C GLY A 274 -9.94 -0.37 0.93
N MET A 275 -9.56 -1.66 0.99
CA MET A 275 -8.75 -2.25 2.06
C MET A 275 -7.99 -3.50 1.58
N PRO A 276 -6.93 -3.95 2.29
CA PRO A 276 -6.25 -5.19 1.94
C PRO A 276 -7.19 -6.41 1.94
N GLY A 277 -7.18 -7.18 0.85
CA GLY A 277 -8.03 -8.37 0.68
C GLY A 277 -9.40 -8.10 0.07
N ASN A 278 -9.77 -6.83 -0.17
CA ASN A 278 -11.05 -6.46 -0.75
C ASN A 278 -11.31 -7.19 -2.07
N GLY A 279 -12.47 -7.86 -2.18
CA GLY A 279 -12.90 -8.59 -3.37
C GLY A 279 -14.05 -7.92 -4.10
N SER A 280 -13.98 -7.85 -5.43
CA SER A 280 -15.04 -7.27 -6.29
C SER A 280 -16.34 -8.04 -6.16
N VAL A 281 -16.22 -9.33 -5.87
CA VAL A 281 -17.35 -10.23 -5.59
C VAL A 281 -18.16 -9.85 -4.34
N ARG A 282 -17.60 -9.05 -3.42
CA ARG A 282 -18.23 -8.72 -2.12
C ARG A 282 -18.60 -7.25 -1.96
N GLU A 283 -17.94 -6.35 -2.67
CA GLU A 283 -18.22 -4.91 -2.56
C GLU A 283 -19.68 -4.59 -2.92
N LEU A 284 -20.42 -3.87 -2.06
CA LEU A 284 -21.84 -3.51 -2.27
C LEU A 284 -22.80 -4.71 -2.42
N THR A 285 -22.46 -5.91 -1.93
CA THR A 285 -23.32 -7.10 -2.06
C THR A 285 -23.20 -8.04 -0.86
N GLY A 286 -24.30 -8.65 -0.43
CA GLY A 286 -24.37 -9.50 0.77
C GLY A 286 -25.55 -9.14 1.68
N THR A 287 -25.51 -9.58 2.93
CA THR A 287 -26.56 -9.32 3.94
C THR A 287 -25.96 -9.19 5.34
N GLY A 288 -26.58 -8.39 6.21
CA GLY A 288 -26.17 -8.23 7.61
C GLY A 288 -24.77 -7.62 7.76
N SER A 289 -24.07 -7.89 8.85
CA SER A 289 -22.71 -7.36 9.10
C SER A 289 -21.64 -7.89 8.13
N ALA A 290 -21.95 -8.94 7.37
CA ALA A 290 -21.11 -9.46 6.31
C ALA A 290 -21.08 -8.57 5.04
N ILE A 291 -21.95 -7.54 4.94
CA ILE A 291 -21.90 -6.54 3.87
C ILE A 291 -21.12 -5.31 4.33
N ALA A 292 -20.29 -4.74 3.46
CA ALA A 292 -19.66 -3.45 3.70
C ALA A 292 -20.40 -2.34 2.97
N THR A 293 -21.37 -1.72 3.65
CA THR A 293 -22.21 -0.65 3.07
C THR A 293 -22.07 0.69 3.75
N ARG A 294 -21.55 0.77 4.97
CA ARG A 294 -21.45 2.02 5.72
C ARG A 294 -20.52 3.02 5.04
N ARG A 295 -19.37 2.55 4.53
CA ARG A 295 -18.47 3.38 3.69
C ARG A 295 -19.23 4.06 2.54
N TRP A 296 -20.14 3.34 1.91
CA TRP A 296 -20.94 3.87 0.80
C TRP A 296 -22.08 4.77 1.28
N ALA A 297 -22.71 4.46 2.41
CA ALA A 297 -23.74 5.30 3.01
C ALA A 297 -23.18 6.68 3.39
N ILE A 298 -21.94 6.75 3.86
CA ILE A 298 -21.26 8.01 4.18
C ILE A 298 -21.07 8.87 2.92
N LEU A 299 -20.79 8.27 1.75
CA LEU A 299 -20.78 9.02 0.49
C LEU A 299 -22.15 9.61 0.13
N ASP A 300 -23.24 8.91 0.47
CA ASP A 300 -24.60 9.42 0.28
C ASP A 300 -24.89 10.57 1.24
N GLU A 301 -24.44 10.49 2.50
CA GLU A 301 -24.53 11.58 3.47
C GLU A 301 -23.81 12.83 2.97
N ILE A 302 -22.59 12.67 2.44
CA ILE A 302 -21.86 13.79 1.81
C ILE A 302 -22.68 14.38 0.68
N THR A 303 -23.25 13.54 -0.18
CA THR A 303 -24.10 14.01 -1.28
C THR A 303 -25.28 14.84 -0.76
N ALA A 304 -25.91 14.39 0.31
CA ALA A 304 -27.08 15.04 0.90
C ALA A 304 -26.76 16.45 1.42
N PHE A 305 -25.67 16.63 2.16
CA PHE A 305 -25.26 17.96 2.64
C PHE A 305 -24.49 18.79 1.60
N ASN A 306 -24.22 18.24 0.42
CA ASN A 306 -23.49 18.89 -0.67
C ASN A 306 -24.41 19.27 -1.85
N ASN A 307 -25.65 19.69 -1.56
CA ASN A 307 -26.64 20.10 -2.56
C ASN A 307 -26.86 19.06 -3.67
N ASN A 308 -26.93 17.78 -3.29
CA ASN A 308 -27.02 16.62 -4.18
C ASN A 308 -25.82 16.41 -5.12
N LYS A 309 -24.69 17.10 -4.90
CA LYS A 309 -23.45 16.94 -5.67
C LYS A 309 -22.51 15.95 -4.98
N LYS A 310 -21.82 15.11 -5.75
CA LYS A 310 -20.86 14.13 -5.22
C LYS A 310 -19.54 14.81 -4.81
N PRO A 311 -18.76 14.30 -3.85
CA PRO A 311 -17.45 14.87 -3.51
C PRO A 311 -16.31 14.45 -4.46
N PHE A 312 -16.65 13.78 -5.56
CA PHE A 312 -15.75 13.28 -6.59
C PHE A 312 -16.39 13.46 -7.97
N THR A 313 -15.59 13.30 -9.03
CA THR A 313 -16.03 13.40 -10.42
C THR A 313 -15.81 12.12 -11.22
N VAL A 314 -14.95 11.23 -10.74
CA VAL A 314 -14.57 9.99 -11.43
C VAL A 314 -14.39 8.86 -10.42
N ILE A 315 -14.75 7.64 -10.82
CA ILE A 315 -14.42 6.43 -10.08
C ILE A 315 -13.18 5.80 -10.71
N ALA A 316 -12.15 5.60 -9.91
CA ALA A 316 -10.95 4.90 -10.32
C ALA A 316 -11.00 3.46 -9.78
N ASN A 317 -11.25 2.49 -10.66
CA ASN A 317 -11.49 1.10 -10.28
C ASN A 317 -10.23 0.25 -10.48
N GLN A 318 -9.49 0.00 -9.40
CA GLN A 318 -8.32 -0.89 -9.39
C GLN A 318 -8.66 -2.32 -8.97
N MET A 319 -9.88 -2.57 -8.52
CA MET A 319 -10.33 -3.86 -8.00
C MET A 319 -10.07 -5.04 -8.94
N GLY A 320 -9.91 -6.21 -8.32
CA GLY A 320 -9.94 -7.50 -9.00
C GLY A 320 -8.84 -8.44 -8.53
N GLN A 321 -7.75 -7.94 -7.95
CA GLN A 321 -6.59 -8.76 -7.63
C GLN A 321 -6.93 -9.94 -6.71
N ASN A 322 -7.90 -9.79 -5.81
CA ASN A 322 -8.35 -10.85 -4.90
C ASN A 322 -9.34 -11.85 -5.49
N ASP A 323 -9.89 -11.58 -6.68
CA ASP A 323 -10.79 -12.47 -7.40
C ASP A 323 -10.02 -13.36 -8.43
N THR A 324 -8.72 -13.14 -8.57
CA THR A 324 -7.85 -13.80 -9.56
C THR A 324 -7.73 -15.33 -9.39
N ALA A 325 -8.16 -15.92 -8.27
CA ALA A 325 -8.17 -17.38 -8.15
C ALA A 325 -9.29 -18.05 -8.97
N ALA A 326 -10.36 -17.31 -9.28
CA ALA A 326 -11.51 -17.82 -10.03
C ALA A 326 -11.20 -17.99 -11.53
N THR A 327 -12.04 -18.77 -12.23
CA THR A 327 -11.99 -18.87 -13.69
C THR A 327 -12.35 -17.53 -14.33
N TYR A 328 -11.91 -17.29 -15.56
CA TYR A 328 -12.22 -16.04 -16.29
C TYR A 328 -13.71 -15.69 -16.26
N THR A 329 -14.60 -16.66 -16.52
CA THR A 329 -16.05 -16.41 -16.59
C THR A 329 -16.58 -15.90 -15.26
N VAL A 330 -16.21 -16.54 -14.15
CA VAL A 330 -16.63 -16.10 -12.81
C VAL A 330 -16.01 -14.74 -12.48
N TYR A 331 -14.71 -14.60 -12.73
CA TYR A 331 -13.98 -13.40 -12.40
C TYR A 331 -14.51 -12.16 -13.17
N PHE A 332 -14.58 -12.23 -14.50
CA PHE A 332 -14.98 -11.08 -15.30
C PHE A 332 -16.49 -10.85 -15.27
N ASN A 333 -17.30 -11.87 -15.56
CA ASN A 333 -18.74 -11.68 -15.72
C ASN A 333 -19.47 -11.56 -14.38
N THR A 334 -19.09 -12.37 -13.39
CA THR A 334 -19.80 -12.41 -12.11
C THR A 334 -19.20 -11.43 -11.11
N ASN A 335 -17.88 -11.38 -10.96
CA ASN A 335 -17.26 -10.59 -9.89
C ASN A 335 -17.02 -9.13 -10.32
N TYR A 336 -16.20 -8.91 -11.35
CA TYR A 336 -15.78 -7.59 -11.79
C TYR A 336 -16.93 -6.78 -12.41
N ARG A 337 -17.61 -7.33 -13.42
CA ARG A 337 -18.69 -6.62 -14.12
C ARG A 337 -19.89 -6.34 -13.21
N SER A 338 -20.21 -7.24 -12.27
CA SER A 338 -21.29 -6.97 -11.33
C SER A 338 -20.95 -5.83 -10.38
N LEU A 339 -19.69 -5.67 -9.95
CA LEU A 339 -19.25 -4.47 -9.22
C LEU A 339 -19.52 -3.21 -10.05
N VAL A 340 -19.11 -3.20 -11.31
CA VAL A 340 -19.34 -2.07 -12.22
C VAL A 340 -20.84 -1.77 -12.35
N THR A 341 -21.68 -2.78 -12.52
CA THR A 341 -23.14 -2.62 -12.54
C THR A 341 -23.67 -1.99 -11.25
N ARG A 342 -23.21 -2.43 -10.08
CA ARG A 342 -23.61 -1.86 -8.78
C ARG A 342 -23.16 -0.40 -8.64
N LEU A 343 -21.96 -0.07 -9.10
CA LEU A 343 -21.44 1.30 -9.10
C LEU A 343 -22.26 2.20 -10.03
N ARG A 344 -22.58 1.75 -11.24
CA ARG A 344 -23.43 2.51 -12.18
C ARG A 344 -24.85 2.69 -11.66
N ALA A 345 -25.41 1.68 -10.98
CA ALA A 345 -26.72 1.79 -10.34
C ALA A 345 -26.72 2.85 -9.22
N ARG A 346 -25.63 2.92 -8.44
CA ARG A 346 -25.50 3.87 -7.33
C ARG A 346 -25.12 5.29 -7.79
N TYR A 347 -24.27 5.40 -8.80
CA TYR A 347 -23.70 6.65 -9.28
C TYR A 347 -23.85 6.77 -10.80
N SER A 348 -25.10 6.87 -11.25
CA SER A 348 -25.42 7.07 -12.67
C SER A 348 -24.70 8.30 -13.22
N GLY A 349 -24.15 8.17 -14.43
CA GLY A 349 -23.43 9.24 -15.13
C GLY A 349 -22.01 9.52 -14.61
N VAL A 350 -21.55 8.87 -13.53
CA VAL A 350 -20.15 8.99 -13.11
C VAL A 350 -19.27 8.06 -13.96
N LYS A 351 -18.23 8.65 -14.55
CA LYS A 351 -17.23 7.93 -15.33
C LYS A 351 -16.45 6.94 -14.47
N ILE A 352 -16.29 5.72 -14.95
CA ILE A 352 -15.48 4.66 -14.33
C ILE A 352 -14.22 4.43 -15.17
N VAL A 353 -13.06 4.72 -14.60
CA VAL A 353 -11.75 4.45 -15.21
C VAL A 353 -11.12 3.23 -14.56
N ALA A 354 -10.92 2.18 -15.34
CA ALA A 354 -10.39 0.92 -14.86
C ALA A 354 -8.86 0.85 -14.92
N PHE A 355 -8.28 0.18 -13.93
CA PHE A 355 -6.88 -0.22 -13.89
C PHE A 355 -6.85 -1.74 -13.93
N PRO A 356 -6.41 -2.35 -15.06
CA PRO A 356 -6.39 -3.80 -15.18
C PRO A 356 -5.58 -4.47 -14.05
N PRO A 357 -6.09 -5.57 -13.47
CA PRO A 357 -5.36 -6.37 -12.49
C PRO A 357 -4.19 -7.08 -13.15
N LEU A 358 -3.22 -7.51 -12.33
CA LEU A 358 -1.97 -8.10 -12.80
C LEU A 358 -1.94 -9.60 -12.57
N GLY A 359 -1.19 -10.30 -13.43
CA GLY A 359 -0.86 -11.71 -13.21
C GLY A 359 -0.07 -11.91 -11.90
N ARG A 360 -0.25 -13.07 -11.27
CA ARG A 360 0.51 -13.49 -10.09
C ARG A 360 1.60 -14.50 -10.49
N THR A 361 2.82 -14.25 -10.07
CA THR A 361 3.95 -15.17 -10.27
C THR A 361 4.47 -15.71 -8.94
N ALA A 362 5.31 -16.73 -9.02
CA ALA A 362 6.07 -17.27 -7.91
C ALA A 362 7.53 -17.47 -8.35
N SER A 363 8.46 -17.25 -7.43
CA SER A 363 9.88 -17.58 -7.60
C SER A 363 10.24 -18.99 -7.11
N THR A 364 9.26 -19.82 -6.80
CA THR A 364 9.45 -21.16 -6.23
C THR A 364 9.18 -22.22 -7.27
N ARG A 365 10.02 -23.27 -7.32
CA ARG A 365 9.86 -24.41 -8.22
C ARG A 365 10.05 -25.73 -7.47
N THR A 366 9.29 -26.75 -7.84
CA THR A 366 9.49 -28.11 -7.34
C THR A 366 10.84 -28.65 -7.81
N VAL A 367 11.57 -29.30 -6.91
CA VAL A 367 12.91 -29.86 -7.18
C VAL A 367 13.01 -31.26 -6.56
N THR A 368 13.75 -32.15 -7.21
CA THR A 368 14.15 -33.43 -6.62
C THR A 368 15.62 -33.39 -6.22
N LEU A 369 15.96 -33.98 -5.08
CA LEU A 369 17.32 -33.96 -4.54
C LEU A 369 17.83 -35.39 -4.35
N THR A 370 19.03 -35.65 -4.85
CA THR A 370 19.81 -36.85 -4.59
C THR A 370 21.20 -36.44 -4.14
N SER A 371 21.88 -37.21 -3.31
CA SER A 371 23.23 -36.89 -2.86
C SER A 371 24.21 -38.04 -3.02
N VAL A 372 25.48 -37.70 -3.24
CA VAL A 372 26.63 -38.61 -3.13
C VAL A 372 27.68 -37.92 -2.24
N GLY A 373 28.00 -38.53 -1.09
CA GLY A 373 28.88 -37.92 -0.10
C GLY A 373 28.30 -36.62 0.45
N THR A 374 28.99 -35.51 0.21
CA THR A 374 28.60 -34.14 0.63
C THR A 374 28.05 -33.29 -0.53
N VAL A 375 27.84 -33.88 -1.71
CA VAL A 375 27.35 -33.17 -2.89
C VAL A 375 25.91 -33.59 -3.18
N VAL A 376 25.02 -32.60 -3.18
CA VAL A 376 23.63 -32.75 -3.62
C VAL A 376 23.55 -32.44 -5.12
N THR A 377 22.86 -33.30 -5.87
CA THR A 377 22.37 -33.02 -7.22
C THR A 377 20.88 -32.71 -7.13
N ALA A 378 20.52 -31.50 -7.52
CA ALA A 378 19.16 -31.01 -7.60
C ALA A 378 18.68 -31.02 -9.05
N THR A 379 17.49 -31.56 -9.30
CA THR A 379 16.88 -31.61 -10.63
C THR A 379 15.54 -30.87 -10.64
N ILE A 380 15.40 -29.89 -11.53
CA ILE A 380 14.14 -29.19 -11.80
C ILE A 380 13.62 -29.68 -13.14
N ALA A 381 12.53 -30.45 -13.12
CA ALA A 381 11.96 -31.07 -14.33
C ALA A 381 11.58 -30.03 -15.40
N SER A 382 11.13 -28.85 -14.98
CA SER A 382 10.79 -27.72 -15.87
C SER A 382 11.98 -26.85 -16.28
N GLY A 383 13.22 -27.28 -16.00
CA GLY A 383 14.46 -26.60 -16.37
C GLY A 383 14.97 -25.61 -15.31
N ILE A 384 16.23 -25.19 -15.44
CA ILE A 384 16.88 -24.24 -14.51
C ILE A 384 16.53 -22.75 -14.77
N ASN A 385 15.93 -22.41 -15.92
CA ASN A 385 15.30 -21.11 -16.22
C ASN A 385 16.13 -19.88 -15.78
N GLY A 386 17.39 -19.83 -16.20
CA GLY A 386 18.28 -18.68 -15.97
C GLY A 386 19.09 -18.73 -14.69
N LEU A 387 19.00 -19.78 -13.86
CA LEU A 387 19.96 -20.00 -12.78
C LEU A 387 21.39 -20.06 -13.34
N VAL A 388 22.35 -19.55 -12.56
CA VAL A 388 23.77 -19.53 -12.93
C VAL A 388 24.64 -20.08 -11.79
N THR A 389 25.81 -20.62 -12.14
CA THR A 389 26.83 -21.03 -11.16
C THR A 389 27.25 -19.85 -10.29
N GLY A 390 27.37 -20.07 -8.98
CA GLY A 390 27.67 -19.05 -7.98
C GLY A 390 26.45 -18.34 -7.40
N GLN A 391 25.25 -18.58 -7.95
CA GLN A 391 24.02 -17.99 -7.42
C GLN A 391 23.61 -18.62 -6.08
N THR A 392 23.03 -17.82 -5.18
CA THR A 392 22.32 -18.36 -4.01
C THR A 392 20.90 -18.75 -4.36
N VAL A 393 20.53 -19.99 -4.03
CA VAL A 393 19.16 -20.52 -4.10
C VAL A 393 18.74 -20.96 -2.70
N SER A 394 17.46 -20.76 -2.34
CA SER A 394 16.90 -21.30 -1.12
C SER A 394 16.22 -22.65 -1.38
N ILE A 395 16.65 -23.67 -0.65
CA ILE A 395 16.06 -25.00 -0.64
C ILE A 395 15.20 -25.14 0.61
N SER A 396 13.95 -25.59 0.45
CA SER A 396 13.03 -25.80 1.56
C SER A 396 12.11 -26.98 1.33
N GLY A 397 11.52 -27.52 2.40
CA GLY A 397 10.50 -28.57 2.34
C GLY A 397 11.04 -29.99 2.26
N ALA A 398 12.36 -30.20 2.33
CA ALA A 398 12.95 -31.52 2.53
C ALA A 398 12.71 -32.00 3.97
N THR A 399 12.31 -33.26 4.14
CA THR A 399 12.18 -33.91 5.45
C THR A 399 13.53 -34.02 6.15
N GLN A 400 14.58 -34.33 5.38
CA GLN A 400 15.97 -34.34 5.84
C GLN A 400 16.47 -32.90 5.87
N THR A 401 16.59 -32.34 7.08
CA THR A 401 16.77 -30.90 7.28
C THR A 401 18.09 -30.37 6.74
N GLU A 402 19.09 -31.22 6.58
CA GLU A 402 20.43 -30.90 6.07
C GLU A 402 20.42 -30.47 4.60
N TYR A 403 19.40 -30.86 3.83
CA TYR A 403 19.24 -30.38 2.46
C TYR A 403 18.71 -28.95 2.39
N ASN A 404 18.01 -28.48 3.43
CA ASN A 404 17.34 -27.18 3.44
C ASN A 404 18.33 -26.05 3.77
N GLY A 405 18.06 -24.85 3.26
CA GLY A 405 18.84 -23.65 3.54
C GLY A 405 19.14 -22.81 2.30
N ASN A 406 19.85 -21.71 2.51
CA ASN A 406 20.39 -20.91 1.41
C ASN A 406 21.73 -21.51 0.99
N VAL A 407 21.85 -21.93 -0.27
CA VAL A 407 23.01 -22.64 -0.80
C VAL A 407 23.54 -21.95 -2.04
N VAL A 408 24.86 -21.95 -2.20
CA VAL A 408 25.52 -21.50 -3.44
C VAL A 408 25.59 -22.68 -4.40
N ILE A 409 25.06 -22.50 -5.61
CA ILE A 409 24.88 -23.59 -6.57
C ILE A 409 25.98 -23.61 -7.64
N THR A 410 26.19 -24.78 -8.24
CA THR A 410 26.92 -24.95 -9.49
C THR A 410 25.98 -25.56 -10.53
N VAL A 411 25.66 -24.83 -11.59
CA VAL A 411 24.81 -25.33 -12.67
C VAL A 411 25.59 -26.36 -13.48
N THR A 412 25.03 -27.56 -13.63
CA THR A 412 25.68 -28.69 -14.31
C THR A 412 24.99 -29.08 -15.62
N GLY A 413 23.78 -28.56 -15.86
CA GLY A 413 23.02 -28.84 -17.08
C GLY A 413 21.73 -28.02 -17.18
N PRO A 414 20.93 -28.23 -18.24
CA PRO A 414 19.71 -27.47 -18.49
C PRO A 414 18.61 -27.66 -17.43
N ASN A 415 18.68 -28.74 -16.66
CA ASN A 415 17.69 -29.12 -15.65
C ASN A 415 18.32 -29.40 -14.28
N SER A 416 19.63 -29.23 -14.13
CA SER A 416 20.35 -29.69 -12.94
C SER A 416 21.38 -28.68 -12.44
N PHE A 417 21.52 -28.65 -11.12
CA PHE A 417 22.61 -27.98 -10.43
C PHE A 417 23.05 -28.80 -9.22
N THR A 418 24.24 -28.52 -8.71
CA THR A 418 24.76 -29.12 -7.48
C THR A 418 25.01 -28.09 -6.41
N TYR A 419 25.02 -28.53 -5.15
CA TYR A 419 25.47 -27.73 -4.01
C TYR A 419 26.02 -28.64 -2.92
N ASN A 420 26.81 -28.07 -2.01
CA ASN A 420 27.36 -28.79 -0.87
C ASN A 420 26.43 -28.68 0.34
N PHE A 421 26.36 -29.74 1.13
CA PHE A 421 25.64 -29.79 2.40
C PHE A 421 26.46 -30.54 3.47
N ALA A 422 25.91 -30.68 4.68
CA ALA A 422 26.61 -31.33 5.80
C ALA A 422 26.92 -32.83 5.58
N GLY A 423 26.32 -33.49 4.58
CA GLY A 423 26.48 -34.92 4.32
C GLY A 423 25.55 -35.81 5.16
N SER A 424 25.60 -37.12 4.95
CA SER A 424 24.95 -38.18 5.78
C SER A 424 23.42 -38.35 5.71
N ALA A 425 22.71 -37.58 4.88
CA ALA A 425 21.26 -37.72 4.74
C ALA A 425 20.82 -38.91 3.85
N THR A 426 19.58 -39.37 4.03
CA THR A 426 18.89 -40.28 3.11
C THR A 426 18.84 -39.70 1.69
N THR A 427 19.08 -40.53 0.69
CA THR A 427 19.00 -40.18 -0.74
C THR A 427 18.11 -41.18 -1.48
N PRO A 428 17.13 -40.74 -2.31
CA PRO A 428 16.72 -39.34 -2.53
C PRO A 428 16.13 -38.69 -1.27
N ALA A 429 16.16 -37.35 -1.20
CA ALA A 429 15.46 -36.61 -0.16
C ALA A 429 13.94 -36.74 -0.35
N THR A 430 13.19 -36.74 0.75
CA THR A 430 11.72 -36.81 0.74
C THR A 430 11.10 -35.46 1.14
N GLY A 431 9.81 -35.26 0.82
CA GLY A 431 9.06 -34.05 1.18
C GLY A 431 8.51 -33.30 -0.04
N THR A 432 7.84 -32.17 0.21
CA THR A 432 7.44 -31.23 -0.85
C THR A 432 8.55 -30.21 -1.03
N ILE A 433 9.61 -30.64 -1.72
CA ILE A 433 10.85 -29.88 -1.81
C ILE A 433 10.74 -28.81 -2.89
N SER A 434 11.21 -27.61 -2.56
CA SER A 434 11.23 -26.49 -3.48
C SER A 434 12.56 -25.74 -3.50
N ALA A 435 12.89 -25.21 -4.68
CA ALA A 435 14.01 -24.33 -4.95
C ALA A 435 13.49 -22.93 -5.30
N ASN A 436 13.99 -21.91 -4.61
CA ASN A 436 13.59 -20.52 -4.78
C ASN A 436 14.81 -19.66 -5.14
N ASP A 437 14.76 -18.97 -6.29
CA ASP A 437 15.83 -18.04 -6.73
C ASP A 437 15.77 -16.69 -6.01
N LEU A 438 14.78 -16.53 -5.13
CA LEU A 438 14.50 -15.36 -4.32
C LEU A 438 14.13 -14.16 -5.17
N TYR A 439 13.47 -14.37 -6.31
CA TYR A 439 13.13 -13.36 -7.30
C TYR A 439 14.33 -12.54 -7.80
N LEU A 440 15.53 -13.14 -7.80
CA LEU A 440 16.71 -12.48 -8.37
C LEU A 440 16.49 -12.22 -9.87
N ARG A 441 15.88 -13.16 -10.58
CA ARG A 441 15.70 -13.14 -12.03
C ARG A 441 14.23 -13.23 -12.42
N ALA A 442 13.83 -12.50 -13.46
CA ALA A 442 12.48 -12.59 -14.02
C ALA A 442 12.25 -13.92 -14.76
N GLU A 443 13.30 -14.45 -15.37
CA GLU A 443 13.30 -15.68 -16.16
C GLU A 443 12.98 -16.91 -15.30
N TYR A 444 13.39 -16.92 -14.04
CA TYR A 444 13.15 -18.05 -13.14
C TYR A 444 11.69 -18.18 -12.70
N GLN A 445 10.97 -17.06 -12.65
CA GLN A 445 9.61 -17.00 -12.14
C GLN A 445 8.69 -17.98 -12.89
N SER A 446 7.65 -18.43 -12.22
CA SER A 446 6.58 -19.22 -12.84
C SER A 446 5.26 -18.51 -12.60
N PHE A 447 4.33 -18.70 -13.53
CA PHE A 447 2.97 -18.24 -13.32
C PHE A 447 2.31 -19.12 -12.26
N SER A 448 1.66 -18.49 -11.27
CA SER A 448 0.90 -19.21 -10.27
C SER A 448 -0.36 -19.84 -10.87
N THR A 449 -1.02 -20.77 -10.17
CA THR A 449 -2.23 -21.46 -10.65
C THR A 449 -3.25 -20.49 -11.25
N ASN A 450 -3.82 -20.86 -12.40
CA ASN A 450 -4.71 -20.02 -13.19
C ASN A 450 -4.05 -18.68 -13.59
N ASN A 451 -2.77 -18.67 -13.99
CA ASN A 451 -2.14 -17.55 -14.69
C ASN A 451 -1.28 -18.16 -15.82
N THR A 452 -1.31 -17.60 -17.02
CA THR A 452 -0.39 -17.94 -18.13
C THR A 452 -0.01 -16.67 -18.89
N TRP A 453 1.04 -16.64 -19.73
CA TRP A 453 1.30 -15.53 -20.67
C TRP A 453 2.04 -16.04 -21.92
N PRO A 454 1.73 -15.51 -23.13
CA PRO A 454 0.57 -14.68 -23.45
C PRO A 454 -0.73 -15.43 -23.20
N ALA A 455 -1.87 -14.74 -23.11
CA ALA A 455 -3.16 -15.44 -23.14
C ALA A 455 -3.31 -16.05 -24.53
N ASP A 456 -3.07 -17.35 -24.66
CA ASP A 456 -3.46 -18.11 -25.84
C ASP A 456 -4.88 -18.65 -25.66
N GLY A 457 -5.45 -19.23 -26.72
CA GLY A 457 -6.79 -19.82 -26.70
C GLY A 457 -6.95 -21.01 -25.74
N THR A 458 -5.87 -21.46 -25.08
CA THR A 458 -5.86 -22.53 -24.08
C THR A 458 -5.76 -22.02 -22.65
N ASP A 459 -5.59 -20.69 -22.44
CA ASP A 459 -5.62 -20.06 -21.14
C ASP A 459 -7.03 -20.06 -20.53
N ALA A 460 -7.38 -21.15 -19.84
CA ALA A 460 -8.63 -21.28 -19.08
C ALA A 460 -8.74 -20.24 -17.94
N SER A 461 -7.63 -19.59 -17.55
CA SER A 461 -7.64 -18.56 -16.52
C SER A 461 -8.06 -17.19 -17.04
N GLY A 462 -7.79 -16.90 -18.31
CA GLY A 462 -8.12 -15.67 -19.02
C GLY A 462 -7.69 -14.39 -18.33
N LYS A 463 -6.65 -14.37 -17.50
CA LYS A 463 -6.26 -13.14 -16.77
C LYS A 463 -5.75 -12.04 -17.68
N TRP A 464 -4.97 -12.39 -18.68
CA TRP A 464 -4.56 -11.41 -19.69
C TRP A 464 -5.65 -11.15 -20.71
N ARG A 465 -6.56 -12.10 -20.89
CA ARG A 465 -7.82 -11.83 -21.56
C ARG A 465 -8.61 -10.75 -20.80
N LEU A 466 -8.69 -10.79 -19.47
CA LEU A 466 -9.34 -9.74 -18.68
C LEU A 466 -8.66 -8.39 -18.88
N ARG A 467 -7.32 -8.33 -18.84
CA ARG A 467 -6.62 -7.08 -19.17
C ARG A 467 -7.04 -6.58 -20.54
N ASN A 468 -7.00 -7.44 -21.56
CA ASN A 468 -7.40 -7.06 -22.92
C ASN A 468 -8.87 -6.62 -22.99
N ASP A 469 -9.79 -7.28 -22.27
CA ASP A 469 -11.20 -6.93 -22.23
C ASP A 469 -11.46 -5.60 -21.53
N ILE A 470 -10.74 -5.29 -20.44
CA ILE A 470 -10.79 -4.00 -19.77
C ILE A 470 -10.23 -2.91 -20.70
N LEU A 471 -9.08 -3.15 -21.34
CA LEU A 471 -8.48 -2.20 -22.28
C LEU A 471 -9.36 -1.95 -23.51
N ALA A 472 -10.03 -2.99 -23.99
CA ALA A 472 -11.02 -2.90 -25.07
C ALA A 472 -12.41 -2.45 -24.56
N LYS A 473 -12.57 -2.21 -23.25
CA LYS A 473 -13.79 -1.71 -22.61
C LYS A 473 -15.02 -2.58 -22.93
N THR A 474 -14.80 -3.89 -23.07
CA THR A 474 -15.85 -4.81 -23.53
C THR A 474 -17.00 -4.88 -22.53
N ASN A 475 -18.21 -5.11 -23.03
CA ASN A 475 -19.41 -5.27 -22.22
C ASN A 475 -19.66 -4.14 -21.21
N ALA A 476 -19.24 -2.91 -21.54
CA ALA A 476 -19.34 -1.72 -20.69
C ALA A 476 -18.71 -1.89 -19.29
N CYS A 477 -17.65 -2.71 -19.19
CA CYS A 477 -16.94 -2.96 -17.94
C CYS A 477 -16.23 -1.72 -17.37
N CYS A 478 -16.05 -0.67 -18.17
CA CYS A 478 -15.59 0.66 -17.76
C CYS A 478 -15.88 1.67 -18.89
N ASP A 479 -15.67 2.96 -18.61
CA ASP A 479 -15.78 4.03 -19.61
C ASP A 479 -14.42 4.37 -20.22
N GLU A 480 -13.37 4.31 -19.41
CA GLU A 480 -11.98 4.37 -19.86
C GLU A 480 -11.11 3.36 -19.09
N SER A 481 -9.90 3.13 -19.59
CA SER A 481 -8.93 2.25 -18.94
C SER A 481 -7.52 2.80 -19.02
N ILE A 482 -6.74 2.65 -17.95
CA ILE A 482 -5.32 3.00 -17.88
C ILE A 482 -4.52 1.72 -17.81
N ASP A 483 -3.68 1.48 -18.81
CA ASP A 483 -2.82 0.31 -18.84
C ASP A 483 -1.57 0.58 -18.00
N THR A 484 -1.44 -0.14 -16.88
CA THR A 484 -0.29 -0.01 -15.99
C THR A 484 0.80 -1.04 -16.29
N TYR A 485 0.54 -1.99 -17.19
CA TYR A 485 1.35 -3.19 -17.42
C TYR A 485 2.85 -2.92 -17.52
N ALA A 486 3.26 -2.00 -18.41
CA ALA A 486 4.67 -1.70 -18.66
C ALA A 486 5.42 -1.20 -17.42
N ALA A 487 4.72 -0.60 -16.45
CA ALA A 487 5.32 -0.14 -15.21
C ALA A 487 5.52 -1.29 -14.19
N TRP A 488 4.72 -2.35 -14.29
CA TRP A 488 4.71 -3.47 -13.35
C TRP A 488 5.56 -4.66 -13.77
N VAL A 489 5.68 -4.92 -15.07
CA VAL A 489 6.34 -6.14 -15.55
C VAL A 489 7.83 -5.95 -15.81
N SER A 490 8.52 -7.09 -15.86
CA SER A 490 9.91 -7.20 -16.30
C SER A 490 10.07 -6.71 -17.73
N GLY A 491 11.22 -6.10 -18.02
CA GLY A 491 11.62 -5.77 -19.39
C GLY A 491 12.27 -6.94 -20.14
N PHE A 492 12.61 -8.02 -19.44
CA PHE A 492 13.26 -9.21 -20.01
C PHE A 492 12.29 -10.34 -20.30
N ARG A 493 11.19 -10.42 -19.53
CA ARG A 493 10.16 -11.44 -19.73
C ARG A 493 8.78 -10.87 -19.49
N ASP A 494 7.94 -11.04 -20.48
CA ASP A 494 6.58 -10.55 -20.39
C ASP A 494 5.75 -11.28 -19.30
N GLY A 495 4.86 -10.52 -18.68
CA GLY A 495 3.84 -11.02 -17.75
C GLY A 495 4.36 -11.35 -16.35
N VAL A 496 5.66 -11.26 -16.09
CA VAL A 496 6.26 -11.52 -14.78
C VAL A 496 6.75 -10.24 -14.12
N TRP A 497 6.96 -10.29 -12.80
CA TRP A 497 7.52 -9.16 -12.06
C TRP A 497 8.98 -8.93 -12.42
N PRO A 498 9.50 -7.70 -12.32
CA PRO A 498 10.92 -7.45 -12.46
C PRO A 498 11.71 -8.28 -11.43
N GLY A 499 12.79 -8.91 -11.88
CA GLY A 499 13.77 -9.48 -10.97
C GLY A 499 14.59 -8.39 -10.27
N MET A 500 15.23 -8.72 -9.14
CA MET A 500 16.12 -7.77 -8.44
C MET A 500 17.27 -7.25 -9.33
N LEU A 501 17.69 -8.02 -10.34
CA LEU A 501 18.70 -7.59 -11.31
C LEU A 501 18.23 -6.46 -12.25
N GLU A 502 16.93 -6.22 -12.35
CA GLU A 502 16.35 -5.16 -13.18
C GLU A 502 16.17 -3.84 -12.42
N LEU A 503 16.37 -3.87 -11.11
CA LEU A 503 16.20 -2.70 -10.25
C LEU A 503 17.55 -2.03 -10.00
N PRO A 504 17.54 -0.69 -9.79
CA PRO A 504 18.75 0.02 -9.41
C PRO A 504 19.41 -0.62 -8.18
N SER A 505 20.73 -0.74 -8.24
CA SER A 505 21.56 -1.28 -7.16
C SER A 505 22.70 -0.34 -6.85
N THR A 506 23.25 -0.46 -5.64
CA THR A 506 24.42 0.30 -5.20
C THR A 506 25.50 -0.65 -4.68
N VAL A 507 26.64 -0.11 -4.26
CA VAL A 507 27.77 -0.91 -3.77
C VAL A 507 28.19 -0.47 -2.38
N VAL A 508 28.62 -1.42 -1.56
CA VAL A 508 29.24 -1.17 -0.26
C VAL A 508 30.57 -0.44 -0.47
N THR A 509 30.74 0.72 0.16
CA THR A 509 31.96 1.55 0.04
C THR A 509 32.92 1.35 1.21
N VAL A 510 32.41 0.91 2.36
CA VAL A 510 33.20 0.59 3.55
C VAL A 510 32.75 -0.75 4.09
N GLN A 511 33.71 -1.62 4.41
CA GLN A 511 33.39 -2.96 4.91
C GLN A 511 32.54 -2.88 6.18
N SER A 512 31.42 -3.60 6.21
CA SER A 512 30.61 -3.80 7.41
C SER A 512 30.89 -5.17 8.02
N GLY A 513 31.06 -5.23 9.35
CA GLY A 513 31.46 -6.46 10.04
C GLY A 513 32.93 -6.84 9.81
N THR A 514 33.52 -7.54 10.77
CA THR A 514 34.97 -7.85 10.77
C THR A 514 35.27 -9.34 10.73
N ASP A 515 34.55 -10.14 11.49
CA ASP A 515 34.88 -11.54 11.79
C ASP A 515 33.66 -12.48 11.75
N GLY A 516 32.50 -11.99 11.34
CA GLY A 516 31.25 -12.76 11.38
C GLY A 516 30.59 -12.83 12.76
N VAL A 517 31.17 -12.18 13.79
CA VAL A 517 30.68 -12.18 15.18
C VAL A 517 30.32 -10.77 15.64
N ALA A 518 31.18 -9.78 15.37
CA ALA A 518 30.97 -8.41 15.75
C ALA A 518 29.78 -7.80 14.98
N THR A 519 28.83 -7.21 15.72
CA THR A 519 27.61 -6.67 15.11
C THR A 519 27.76 -5.23 14.67
N TYR A 520 27.12 -4.87 13.55
CA TYR A 520 26.93 -3.51 13.07
C TYR A 520 25.44 -3.22 12.84
N THR A 521 25.09 -1.94 12.82
CA THR A 521 23.74 -1.43 12.51
C THR A 521 23.73 -0.48 11.32
N THR A 522 24.88 -0.23 10.70
CA THR A 522 25.03 0.68 9.57
C THR A 522 25.77 0.04 8.42
N ILE A 523 25.39 0.40 7.19
CA ILE A 523 26.03 0.01 5.94
C ILE A 523 26.29 1.29 5.15
N GLU A 524 27.53 1.54 4.74
CA GLU A 524 27.88 2.66 3.88
C GLU A 524 27.88 2.21 2.42
N VAL A 525 27.16 2.96 1.58
CA VAL A 525 26.98 2.63 0.16
C VAL A 525 27.31 3.83 -0.74
N ALA A 526 27.54 3.57 -2.03
CA ALA A 526 27.83 4.64 -2.99
C ALA A 526 26.64 5.58 -3.24
N ASP A 527 25.42 5.05 -3.14
CA ASP A 527 24.17 5.78 -3.35
C ASP A 527 23.05 5.08 -2.57
N ALA A 528 22.59 5.69 -1.48
CA ALA A 528 21.46 5.19 -0.71
C ALA A 528 20.12 5.81 -1.16
N SER A 529 20.12 6.79 -2.06
CA SER A 529 18.91 7.52 -2.48
C SER A 529 17.92 6.68 -3.29
N ILE A 530 18.40 5.55 -3.84
CA ILE A 530 17.59 4.56 -4.54
C ILE A 530 16.74 3.67 -3.61
N PHE A 531 16.90 3.82 -2.30
CA PHE A 531 16.17 3.06 -1.29
C PHE A 531 15.27 3.95 -0.45
N ALA A 532 14.31 3.31 0.22
CA ALA A 532 13.46 3.93 1.22
C ALA A 532 13.50 3.14 2.54
N PRO A 533 13.16 3.76 3.68
CA PRO A 533 12.85 3.02 4.90
C PRO A 533 11.79 1.93 4.70
N GLU A 534 11.77 0.91 5.56
CA GLU A 534 10.91 -0.29 5.48
C GLU A 534 11.12 -1.16 4.23
N GLN A 535 12.10 -0.81 3.41
CA GLN A 535 12.51 -1.65 2.32
C GLN A 535 13.46 -2.73 2.83
N GLU A 536 13.20 -3.96 2.43
CA GLU A 536 14.17 -5.03 2.55
C GLU A 536 15.20 -4.91 1.44
N ILE A 537 16.47 -5.07 1.78
CA ILE A 537 17.59 -5.11 0.85
C ILE A 537 18.36 -6.42 1.01
N ASN A 538 18.95 -6.85 -0.09
CA ASN A 538 19.85 -8.00 -0.14
C ASN A 538 21.25 -7.53 -0.53
N THR A 539 22.26 -7.96 0.22
CA THR A 539 23.66 -7.71 -0.13
C THR A 539 24.26 -8.97 -0.73
N TYR A 540 25.00 -8.84 -1.84
CA TYR A 540 25.59 -9.93 -2.60
C TYR A 540 27.11 -9.74 -2.72
N ALA A 541 27.84 -10.85 -2.73
CA ALA A 541 29.29 -10.87 -2.87
C ALA A 541 29.75 -10.56 -4.29
N GLY A 542 30.92 -9.93 -4.40
CA GLY A 542 31.65 -9.71 -5.65
C GLY A 542 30.94 -8.76 -6.63
N PRO A 543 31.58 -8.45 -7.78
CA PRO A 543 30.98 -7.56 -8.77
C PRO A 543 29.78 -8.20 -9.50
N ASP A 544 29.75 -9.53 -9.62
CA ASP A 544 28.66 -10.25 -10.29
C ASP A 544 27.34 -10.14 -9.49
N GLY A 545 27.44 -10.03 -8.16
CA GLY A 545 26.32 -9.89 -7.26
C GLY A 545 25.29 -11.01 -7.39
N ILE A 546 25.71 -12.27 -7.34
CA ILE A 546 24.78 -13.43 -7.44
C ILE A 546 24.77 -14.32 -6.20
N ALA A 547 25.87 -14.34 -5.43
CA ALA A 547 25.96 -15.01 -4.14
C ALA A 547 25.47 -14.09 -3.02
N ARG A 548 24.34 -14.38 -2.40
CA ARG A 548 23.73 -13.54 -1.36
C ARG A 548 24.47 -13.72 -0.04
N LEU A 549 24.92 -12.60 0.53
CA LEU A 549 25.55 -12.51 1.85
C LEU A 549 24.52 -12.27 2.96
N SER A 550 23.62 -11.32 2.76
CA SER A 550 22.68 -10.89 3.81
C SER A 550 21.35 -10.41 3.25
N THR A 551 20.33 -10.44 4.11
CA THR A 551 19.01 -9.81 3.91
C THR A 551 18.70 -8.96 5.14
N THR A 552 18.40 -7.68 4.93
CA THR A 552 18.19 -6.71 6.01
C THR A 552 17.06 -5.75 5.69
N LEU A 553 16.37 -5.28 6.72
CA LEU A 553 15.34 -4.24 6.61
C LEU A 553 15.96 -2.88 6.95
N ILE A 554 15.69 -1.87 6.11
CA ILE A 554 16.14 -0.50 6.32
C ILE A 554 15.27 0.15 7.40
N ALA A 555 15.90 0.65 8.47
CA ALA A 555 15.26 1.47 9.48
C ALA A 555 15.23 2.95 9.09
N SER A 556 16.36 3.48 8.62
CA SER A 556 16.49 4.87 8.18
C SER A 556 17.67 5.04 7.21
N ILE A 557 17.69 6.18 6.52
CA ILE A 557 18.75 6.55 5.59
C ILE A 557 19.19 7.98 5.93
N SER A 558 20.50 8.20 6.00
CA SER A 558 21.10 9.53 6.18
C SER A 558 22.28 9.67 5.23
N GLY A 559 22.15 10.53 4.22
CA GLY A 559 23.11 10.60 3.13
C GLY A 559 23.28 9.23 2.48
N ASN A 560 24.51 8.72 2.47
CA ASN A 560 24.90 7.43 1.91
C ASN A 560 25.04 6.31 2.95
N THR A 561 24.54 6.54 4.17
CA THR A 561 24.54 5.56 5.25
C THR A 561 23.13 5.00 5.43
N ILE A 562 23.03 3.68 5.32
CA ILE A 562 21.82 2.91 5.60
C ILE A 562 21.90 2.40 7.04
N THR A 563 20.91 2.73 7.88
CA THR A 563 20.73 2.12 9.19
C THR A 563 19.77 0.93 9.06
N ILE A 564 20.15 -0.24 9.55
CA ILE A 564 19.33 -1.45 9.52
C ILE A 564 18.61 -1.65 10.86
N SER A 565 17.40 -2.23 10.82
CA SER A 565 16.53 -2.36 11.98
C SER A 565 16.94 -3.44 12.99
N ILE A 566 17.78 -4.39 12.57
CA ILE A 566 18.28 -5.48 13.40
C ILE A 566 19.81 -5.55 13.21
N PRO A 567 20.60 -5.51 14.30
CA PRO A 567 22.06 -5.68 14.21
C PRO A 567 22.46 -6.96 13.46
N ARG A 568 23.52 -6.88 12.67
CA ARG A 568 24.04 -8.01 11.86
C ARG A 568 25.53 -8.20 12.10
N ALA A 569 26.01 -9.44 11.98
CA ALA A 569 27.43 -9.77 12.09
C ALA A 569 28.07 -10.22 10.76
N THR A 570 27.26 -10.49 9.73
CA THR A 570 27.73 -10.93 8.40
C THR A 570 28.69 -9.91 7.81
N VAL A 571 29.90 -10.35 7.44
CA VAL A 571 30.89 -9.49 6.78
C VAL A 571 30.39 -9.10 5.39
N LEU A 572 30.33 -7.80 5.11
CA LEU A 572 30.00 -7.20 3.82
C LEU A 572 31.25 -6.49 3.28
N PRO A 573 32.05 -7.15 2.42
CA PRO A 573 33.24 -6.53 1.83
C PRO A 573 32.92 -5.30 0.98
N VAL A 574 33.88 -4.39 0.84
CA VAL A 574 33.84 -3.29 -0.14
C VAL A 574 33.60 -3.86 -1.54
N GLY A 575 32.72 -3.23 -2.31
CA GLY A 575 32.32 -3.69 -3.65
C GLY A 575 31.20 -4.73 -3.66
N SER A 576 30.71 -5.18 -2.49
CA SER A 576 29.48 -5.99 -2.43
C SER A 576 28.29 -5.21 -3.00
N ILE A 577 27.45 -5.87 -3.78
CA ILE A 577 26.28 -5.23 -4.41
C ILE A 577 25.11 -5.25 -3.43
N VAL A 578 24.53 -4.08 -3.15
CA VAL A 578 23.31 -3.92 -2.36
C VAL A 578 22.15 -3.70 -3.30
N ARG A 579 21.13 -4.56 -3.20
CA ARG A 579 19.95 -4.53 -4.07
C ARG A 579 18.66 -4.38 -3.27
N PRO A 580 17.64 -3.74 -3.86
CA PRO A 580 16.31 -3.79 -3.30
C PRO A 580 15.78 -5.22 -3.40
N SER A 581 15.14 -5.72 -2.35
CA SER A 581 14.32 -6.90 -2.48
C SER A 581 13.10 -6.60 -3.36
N VAL A 582 12.56 -7.63 -4.01
CA VAL A 582 11.26 -7.58 -4.70
C VAL A 582 10.25 -8.44 -3.96
N THR A 583 8.97 -8.24 -4.30
CA THR A 583 7.81 -8.76 -3.56
C THR A 583 8.02 -10.17 -2.97
N PRO A 584 7.98 -10.36 -1.64
CA PRO A 584 8.18 -11.69 -1.04
C PRO A 584 7.02 -12.64 -1.35
N ASP A 585 5.83 -12.09 -1.59
CA ASP A 585 4.58 -12.84 -1.79
C ASP A 585 4.15 -12.96 -3.26
N GLY A 586 4.91 -12.38 -4.21
CA GLY A 586 4.60 -12.45 -5.64
C GLY A 586 3.40 -11.60 -6.07
N VAL A 587 2.95 -10.68 -5.20
CA VAL A 587 1.74 -9.89 -5.43
C VAL A 587 1.92 -8.41 -5.06
N HIS A 588 2.48 -8.08 -3.90
CA HIS A 588 2.47 -6.70 -3.40
C HIS A 588 3.80 -5.98 -3.65
N PRO A 589 3.80 -4.79 -4.29
CA PRO A 589 5.02 -4.00 -4.43
C PRO A 589 5.39 -3.36 -3.09
N TYR A 590 6.69 -3.13 -2.88
CA TYR A 590 7.22 -2.35 -1.77
C TYR A 590 8.56 -1.73 -2.18
N GLY A 591 9.01 -0.71 -1.44
CA GLY A 591 10.26 0.00 -1.71
C GLY A 591 10.39 0.46 -3.17
N ALA A 592 11.53 0.19 -3.79
CA ALA A 592 11.86 0.61 -5.17
C ALA A 592 10.84 0.17 -6.23
N VAL A 593 10.09 -0.92 -6.03
CA VAL A 593 9.05 -1.36 -6.98
C VAL A 593 7.87 -0.38 -6.98
N ILE A 594 7.52 0.20 -5.83
CA ILE A 594 6.47 1.22 -5.75
C ILE A 594 6.85 2.44 -6.59
N ASP A 595 8.10 2.89 -6.48
CA ASP A 595 8.60 4.04 -7.23
C ASP A 595 8.71 3.75 -8.73
N ARG A 596 9.15 2.54 -9.10
CA ARG A 596 9.12 2.08 -10.49
C ARG A 596 7.70 2.17 -11.06
N VAL A 597 6.70 1.64 -10.35
CA VAL A 597 5.31 1.62 -10.83
C VAL A 597 4.75 3.04 -10.92
N ALA A 598 4.85 3.82 -9.84
CA ALA A 598 4.29 5.17 -9.80
C ALA A 598 4.91 6.10 -10.85
N ASN A 599 6.20 5.94 -11.14
CA ASN A 599 6.91 6.74 -12.15
C ASN A 599 6.76 6.18 -13.57
N GLY A 600 6.54 4.88 -13.72
CA GLY A 600 6.42 4.20 -15.02
C GLY A 600 5.08 4.41 -15.70
N ILE A 601 4.02 4.79 -14.97
CA ILE A 601 2.71 5.12 -15.55
C ILE A 601 2.74 6.59 -16.02
N PRO A 602 2.55 6.88 -17.32
CA PRO A 602 2.61 8.24 -17.84
C PRO A 602 1.59 9.16 -17.17
N GLN A 603 2.00 10.38 -16.79
CA GLN A 603 1.11 11.35 -16.16
C GLN A 603 0.02 11.86 -17.12
N SER A 604 0.23 11.74 -18.44
CA SER A 604 -0.79 12.03 -19.46
C SER A 604 -2.02 11.13 -19.36
N GLU A 605 -1.90 9.93 -18.78
CA GLU A 605 -3.02 9.00 -18.57
C GLU A 605 -4.11 9.61 -17.66
N LYS A 606 -3.76 10.57 -16.80
CA LYS A 606 -4.71 11.30 -15.96
C LYS A 606 -5.76 12.07 -16.78
N LEU A 607 -5.50 12.40 -18.05
CA LEU A 607 -6.50 13.01 -18.94
C LEU A 607 -7.76 12.16 -19.08
N LYS A 608 -7.65 10.83 -18.94
CA LYS A 608 -8.81 9.92 -18.98
C LYS A 608 -9.78 10.12 -17.82
N PHE A 609 -9.38 10.83 -16.77
CA PHE A 609 -10.24 11.13 -15.62
C PHE A 609 -11.18 12.31 -15.83
N TYR A 610 -10.98 13.12 -16.87
CA TYR A 610 -11.99 14.14 -17.20
C TYR A 610 -13.33 13.46 -17.51
N PRO A 611 -14.43 13.99 -16.96
CA PRO A 611 -15.77 13.41 -17.11
C PRO A 611 -16.24 13.38 -18.55
#